data_AF-A0A8X7NSF4-F1
#
_entry.id   AF-A0A8X7NSF4-F1
#
_cell.length_a   1.000
_cell.length_b   1.000
_cell.length_c   1.000
_cell.angle_alpha   90.00
_cell.angle_beta   90.00
_cell.angle_gamma   90.00
#
_symmetry.space_group_name_H-M   'P 1'
#
loop_
_entity.id
_entity.type
_entity.pdbx_description
1 polymer ?
#
loop_
_entity_poly.entity_id
_entity_poly.type
_entity_poly.pdbx_seq_one_letter_code
_entity_poly.pdbx_strand_id
1 'polypeptide(L)'
;MTSPRLDSNLGSVFDTPKAPLQTSSTIGTSPQLRQLQQGTEIKAREVQLRLKQELVEEKQRLLQLKAEKLNNIETLQTKLTRLSKSQQDFTTKTQLNQLLDNSRVEFFRNLQTRNQKQQDYILHHLNVLPSPNWNLRLSLAKQFIPFLDIDNLKSYNEYVDNRLVRVFQFTILSPLVLNLTLKLEINASNDSVYQILVMTNLTTLHMLSSSFASALVKDYIPNGKINCVMYGLNSLTKLIQKRTKNWHQLIVKYKSMIANDLLLNIPDQVSDYRKLYASLKSIDSIDLHLSHNKYKLSLYWSIVNNDHLTGTCQSDIKLLITRNGNAVMKDAGSLFTSLVSKYGIINSLEIILCNIFNYET
;
A
#
# COMPACT_ATOMS: atom_id res chain seq x y z
N MET A 1 38.11 -1.03 -5.47
CA MET A 1 38.15 -1.47 -6.88
C MET A 1 36.98 -0.84 -7.60
N THR A 2 37.31 -0.08 -8.63
CA THR A 2 36.48 0.89 -9.33
C THR A 2 35.58 0.22 -10.37
N SER A 3 34.28 0.49 -10.30
CA SER A 3 33.28 0.07 -11.29
C SER A 3 33.48 0.85 -12.61
N PRO A 4 33.38 0.21 -13.79
CA PRO A 4 33.49 0.92 -15.06
C PRO A 4 32.17 1.62 -15.40
N ARG A 5 32.29 2.89 -15.80
CA ARG A 5 31.22 3.72 -16.38
C ARG A 5 30.89 3.20 -17.78
N LEU A 6 29.60 3.03 -18.06
CA LEU A 6 29.07 2.83 -19.41
C LEU A 6 28.63 4.20 -19.95
N ASP A 7 29.35 4.67 -20.96
CA ASP A 7 29.05 5.90 -21.69
C ASP A 7 27.74 5.75 -22.48
N SER A 8 26.75 6.57 -22.16
CA SER A 8 25.51 6.71 -22.89
C SER A 8 25.65 7.79 -23.97
N ASN A 9 26.20 7.44 -25.13
CA ASN A 9 26.12 8.26 -26.34
C ASN A 9 24.94 7.77 -27.22
N LEU A 10 23.73 8.17 -26.85
CA LEU A 10 22.57 8.14 -27.75
C LEU A 10 22.53 9.49 -28.49
N GLY A 11 23.16 9.51 -29.66
CA GLY A 11 23.07 10.63 -30.61
C GLY A 11 21.65 10.75 -31.15
N SER A 12 20.96 11.82 -30.75
CA SER A 12 19.75 12.32 -31.40
C SER A 12 20.15 12.98 -32.71
N VAL A 13 19.77 12.39 -33.85
CA VAL A 13 19.82 13.07 -35.16
C VAL A 13 18.48 12.82 -35.84
N PHE A 14 17.48 13.62 -35.46
CA PHE A 14 16.26 13.82 -36.25
C PHE A 14 16.46 15.10 -37.06
N ASP A 15 16.96 14.98 -38.29
CA ASP A 15 16.94 16.07 -39.26
C ASP A 15 15.60 16.04 -40.02
N THR A 16 14.78 17.07 -39.80
CA THR A 16 13.58 17.38 -40.58
C THR A 16 13.95 17.87 -41.99
N PRO A 17 13.28 17.44 -43.08
CA PRO A 17 13.53 18.01 -44.41
C PRO A 17 12.87 19.39 -44.59
N LYS A 18 13.64 20.38 -45.06
CA LYS A 18 13.16 21.69 -45.51
C LYS A 18 12.45 21.58 -46.88
N ALA A 19 11.41 22.38 -47.07
CA ALA A 19 10.66 22.55 -48.31
C ALA A 19 11.46 23.33 -49.39
N PRO A 20 11.21 23.12 -50.70
CA PRO A 20 11.90 23.84 -51.76
C PRO A 20 11.25 25.19 -52.07
N LEU A 21 12.10 26.21 -52.27
CA LEU A 21 11.75 27.53 -52.77
C LEU A 21 11.48 27.49 -54.29
N GLN A 22 10.39 28.13 -54.70
CA GLN A 22 10.07 28.46 -56.09
C GLN A 22 10.89 29.67 -56.55
N THR A 23 11.51 29.60 -57.72
CA THR A 23 11.78 30.79 -58.54
C THR A 23 11.54 30.46 -60.01
N SER A 24 10.64 31.23 -60.57
CA SER A 24 10.27 31.36 -61.98
C SER A 24 11.34 32.07 -62.82
N SER A 25 11.57 31.60 -64.04
CA SER A 25 11.96 32.45 -65.16
C SER A 25 11.55 31.84 -66.51
N THR A 26 10.90 32.66 -67.32
CA THR A 26 10.33 32.41 -68.64
C THR A 26 11.35 32.78 -69.72
N ILE A 27 11.65 31.90 -70.68
CA ILE A 27 12.12 32.29 -72.04
C ILE A 27 11.52 31.29 -73.05
N GLY A 28 10.85 31.81 -74.07
CA GLY A 28 10.18 31.02 -75.12
C GLY A 28 11.10 30.61 -76.28
N THR A 29 10.71 29.55 -76.99
CA THR A 29 10.95 29.36 -78.44
C THR A 29 10.21 28.12 -79.00
N SER A 30 9.49 28.36 -80.11
CA SER A 30 9.22 27.50 -81.30
C SER A 30 8.38 26.18 -81.20
N PRO A 31 7.33 25.99 -82.04
CA PRO A 31 6.44 24.82 -81.98
C PRO A 31 6.94 23.51 -82.62
N GLN A 32 8.08 23.52 -83.34
CA GLN A 32 8.52 22.36 -84.15
C GLN A 32 9.40 21.32 -83.44
N LEU A 33 9.75 21.53 -82.16
CA LEU A 33 10.50 20.54 -81.35
C LEU A 33 9.61 19.64 -80.47
N ARG A 34 8.30 19.91 -80.39
CA ARG A 34 7.40 19.24 -79.43
C ARG A 34 7.09 17.77 -79.76
N GLN A 35 7.10 17.35 -81.03
CA GLN A 35 6.67 15.98 -81.39
C GLN A 35 7.79 14.93 -81.28
N LEU A 36 9.07 15.30 -81.40
CA LEU A 36 10.21 14.39 -81.17
C LEU A 36 10.66 14.36 -79.69
N GLN A 37 10.47 15.46 -78.94
CA GLN A 37 10.76 15.50 -77.50
C GLN A 37 9.71 14.76 -76.68
N GLN A 38 8.42 14.78 -77.04
CA GLN A 38 7.36 14.09 -76.30
C GLN A 38 7.51 12.56 -76.30
N GLY A 39 7.90 11.92 -77.41
CA GLY A 39 8.13 10.46 -77.45
C GLY A 39 9.34 10.00 -76.62
N THR A 40 10.33 10.88 -76.45
CA THR A 40 11.55 10.62 -75.69
C THR A 40 11.36 10.93 -74.20
N GLU A 41 10.58 11.97 -73.89
CA GLU A 41 10.16 12.34 -72.53
C GLU A 41 9.17 11.33 -71.93
N ILE A 42 8.23 10.77 -72.72
CA ILE A 42 7.31 9.72 -72.24
C ILE A 42 8.08 8.45 -71.89
N LYS A 43 9.03 8.01 -72.73
CA LYS A 43 9.91 6.87 -72.42
C LYS A 43 10.83 7.15 -71.23
N ALA A 44 11.37 8.36 -71.11
CA ALA A 44 12.18 8.74 -69.94
C ALA A 44 11.35 8.78 -68.64
N ARG A 45 10.07 9.19 -68.73
CA ARG A 45 9.14 9.25 -67.59
C ARG A 45 8.65 7.87 -67.18
N GLU A 46 8.44 6.96 -68.13
CA GLU A 46 8.16 5.55 -67.85
C GLU A 46 9.35 4.83 -67.21
N VAL A 47 10.58 5.11 -67.68
CA VAL A 47 11.81 4.60 -67.05
C VAL A 47 11.98 5.15 -65.64
N GLN A 48 11.70 6.45 -65.41
CA GLN A 48 11.72 7.03 -64.07
C GLN A 48 10.63 6.47 -63.15
N LEU A 49 9.44 6.15 -63.68
CA LEU A 49 8.36 5.53 -62.90
C LEU A 49 8.71 4.10 -62.51
N ARG A 50 9.31 3.31 -63.41
CA ARG A 50 9.82 1.97 -63.08
C ARG A 50 10.92 2.02 -62.02
N LEU A 51 11.88 2.93 -62.17
CA LEU A 51 12.95 3.12 -61.18
C LEU A 51 12.40 3.53 -59.81
N LYS A 52 11.35 4.37 -59.77
CA LYS A 52 10.68 4.74 -58.52
C LYS A 52 9.90 3.58 -57.91
N GLN A 53 9.27 2.74 -58.71
CA GLN A 53 8.59 1.53 -58.23
C GLN A 53 9.59 0.54 -57.64
N GLU A 54 10.69 0.27 -58.34
CA GLU A 54 11.81 -0.55 -57.83
C GLU A 54 12.36 0.01 -56.51
N LEU A 55 12.54 1.33 -56.40
CA LEU A 55 12.98 1.98 -55.16
C LEU A 55 11.98 1.84 -54.00
N VAL A 56 10.68 1.86 -54.29
CA VAL A 56 9.63 1.67 -53.28
C VAL A 56 9.57 0.21 -52.83
N GLU A 57 9.69 -0.74 -53.75
CA GLU A 57 9.77 -2.17 -53.44
C GLU A 57 11.03 -2.49 -52.63
N GLU A 58 12.18 -1.95 -53.00
CA GLU A 58 13.44 -2.06 -52.25
C GLU A 58 13.28 -1.46 -50.83
N LYS A 59 12.66 -0.29 -50.71
CA LYS A 59 12.37 0.35 -49.41
C LYS A 59 11.44 -0.51 -48.56
N GLN A 60 10.40 -1.10 -49.14
CA GLN A 60 9.44 -1.92 -48.42
C GLN A 60 10.07 -3.24 -47.96
N ARG A 61 10.92 -3.84 -48.80
CA ARG A 61 11.76 -4.99 -48.44
C ARG A 61 12.71 -4.65 -47.29
N LEU A 62 13.38 -3.49 -47.34
CA LEU A 62 14.26 -3.03 -46.26
C LEU A 62 13.51 -2.75 -44.95
N LEU A 63 12.27 -2.25 -45.00
CA LEU A 63 11.44 -2.06 -43.82
C LEU A 63 11.01 -3.38 -43.18
N GLN A 64 10.66 -4.39 -43.99
CA GLN A 64 10.37 -5.73 -43.48
C GLN A 64 11.60 -6.35 -42.83
N LEU A 65 12.77 -6.24 -43.47
CA LEU A 65 14.04 -6.71 -42.94
C LEU A 65 14.41 -5.99 -41.63
N LYS A 66 14.14 -4.69 -41.54
CA LYS A 66 14.30 -3.92 -40.29
C LYS A 66 13.37 -4.41 -39.18
N ALA A 67 12.10 -4.66 -39.48
CA ALA A 67 11.14 -5.18 -38.49
C ALA A 67 11.53 -6.59 -38.00
N GLU A 68 11.98 -7.46 -38.90
CA GLU A 68 12.46 -8.80 -38.55
C GLU A 68 13.72 -8.74 -37.67
N LYS A 69 14.67 -7.85 -37.99
CA LYS A 69 15.87 -7.63 -37.15
C LYS A 69 15.51 -7.06 -35.77
N LEU A 70 14.54 -6.15 -35.67
CA LEU A 70 14.07 -5.63 -34.39
C LEU A 70 13.42 -6.71 -33.52
N ASN A 71 12.57 -7.56 -34.10
CA ASN A 71 11.98 -8.69 -33.38
C ASN A 71 13.05 -9.69 -32.91
N ASN A 72 14.07 -9.95 -33.74
CA ASN A 72 15.22 -10.77 -33.34
C ASN A 72 16.02 -10.13 -32.19
N ILE A 73 16.15 -8.80 -32.15
CA ILE A 73 16.80 -8.10 -31.03
C ILE A 73 15.98 -8.25 -29.75
N GLU A 74 14.66 -8.10 -29.80
CA GLU A 74 13.78 -8.23 -28.63
C GLU A 74 13.78 -9.66 -28.06
N THR A 75 13.72 -10.67 -28.93
CA THR A 75 13.83 -12.08 -28.52
C THR A 75 15.21 -12.40 -27.92
N LEU A 76 16.29 -11.82 -28.45
CA LEU A 76 17.62 -11.95 -27.86
C LEU A 76 17.75 -11.23 -26.51
N GLN A 77 17.15 -10.05 -26.34
CA GLN A 77 17.14 -9.31 -25.08
C GLN A 77 16.36 -10.07 -23.98
N THR A 78 15.20 -10.64 -24.32
CA THR A 78 14.43 -11.47 -23.38
C THR A 78 15.17 -12.77 -23.02
N LYS A 79 15.89 -13.38 -23.96
CA LYS A 79 16.75 -14.54 -23.68
C LYS A 79 17.92 -14.18 -22.77
N LEU A 80 18.56 -13.02 -23.01
CA LEU A 80 19.69 -12.53 -22.22
C LEU A 80 19.28 -12.19 -20.78
N THR A 81 18.14 -11.53 -20.59
CA THR A 81 17.60 -11.25 -19.24
C THR A 81 17.25 -12.53 -18.48
N ARG A 82 16.67 -13.55 -19.15
CA ARG A 82 16.44 -14.87 -18.54
C ARG A 82 17.74 -15.56 -18.13
N LEU A 83 18.75 -15.55 -18.99
CA LEU A 83 20.06 -16.15 -18.70
C LEU A 83 20.77 -15.41 -17.55
N SER A 84 20.75 -14.08 -17.55
CA SER A 84 21.32 -13.27 -16.48
C SER A 84 20.65 -13.55 -15.13
N LYS A 85 19.32 -13.64 -15.09
CA LYS A 85 18.57 -14.00 -13.87
C LYS A 85 18.93 -15.41 -13.39
N SER A 86 18.98 -16.38 -14.30
CA SER A 86 19.38 -17.76 -13.96
C SER A 86 20.82 -17.84 -13.42
N GLN A 87 21.73 -17.02 -13.95
CA GLN A 87 23.10 -16.95 -13.46
C GLN A 87 23.18 -16.33 -12.07
N GLN A 88 22.40 -15.27 -11.81
CA GLN A 88 22.31 -14.64 -10.49
C GLN A 88 21.70 -15.57 -9.43
N ASP A 89 20.67 -16.34 -9.80
CA ASP A 89 20.08 -17.34 -8.91
C ASP A 89 21.08 -18.47 -8.60
N PHE A 90 21.87 -18.89 -9.59
CA PHE A 90 22.92 -19.89 -9.42
C PHE A 90 24.04 -19.39 -8.50
N THR A 91 24.55 -18.17 -8.70
CA THR A 91 25.60 -17.59 -7.84
C THR A 91 25.12 -17.37 -6.41
N THR A 92 23.87 -16.96 -6.22
CA THR A 92 23.28 -16.81 -4.89
C THR A 92 23.18 -18.17 -4.18
N LYS A 93 22.76 -19.22 -4.89
CA LYS A 93 22.72 -20.58 -4.34
C LYS A 93 24.10 -21.13 -4.00
N THR A 94 25.10 -20.90 -4.83
CA THR A 94 26.47 -21.37 -4.54
C THR A 94 27.09 -20.62 -3.37
N GLN A 95 26.90 -19.29 -3.27
CA GLN A 95 27.32 -18.51 -2.10
C GLN A 95 26.63 -18.98 -0.82
N LEU A 96 25.31 -19.25 -0.87
CA LEU A 96 24.58 -19.77 0.28
C LEU A 96 25.10 -21.15 0.71
N ASN A 97 25.36 -22.05 -0.25
CA ASN A 97 25.92 -23.37 0.05
C ASN A 97 27.32 -23.27 0.64
N GLN A 98 28.17 -22.37 0.14
CA GLN A 98 29.49 -22.11 0.71
C GLN A 98 29.41 -21.58 2.14
N LEU A 99 28.46 -20.69 2.45
CA LEU A 99 28.23 -20.19 3.81
C LEU A 99 27.73 -21.31 4.75
N LEU A 100 26.86 -22.19 4.26
CA LEU A 100 26.36 -23.35 5.02
C LEU A 100 27.47 -24.37 5.30
N ASP A 101 28.32 -24.64 4.31
CA ASP A 101 29.44 -25.57 4.46
C ASP A 101 30.52 -25.00 5.38
N ASN A 102 30.84 -23.71 5.29
CA ASN A 102 31.74 -23.04 6.23
C ASN A 102 31.19 -23.07 7.66
N SER A 103 29.89 -22.86 7.84
CA SER A 103 29.23 -22.97 9.14
C SER A 103 29.30 -24.40 9.70
N ARG A 104 29.14 -25.43 8.86
CA ARG A 104 29.30 -26.84 9.26
C ARG A 104 30.73 -27.16 9.68
N VAL A 105 31.73 -26.70 8.93
CA VAL A 105 33.15 -26.93 9.26
C VAL A 105 33.51 -26.24 10.58
N GLU A 106 33.04 -25.02 10.82
CA GLU A 106 33.22 -24.35 12.12
C GLU A 106 32.49 -25.05 13.25
N PHE A 107 31.28 -25.58 13.01
CA PHE A 107 30.55 -26.39 13.98
C PHE A 107 31.33 -27.64 14.42
N PHE A 108 31.90 -28.40 13.47
CA PHE A 108 32.71 -29.58 13.79
C PHE A 108 34.06 -29.23 14.42
N ARG A 109 34.68 -28.11 14.03
CA ARG A 109 35.91 -27.60 14.64
C ARG A 109 35.70 -27.19 16.10
N ASN A 110 34.56 -26.55 16.40
CA ASN A 110 34.20 -26.11 17.76
C ASN A 110 33.71 -27.27 18.65
N LEU A 111 33.25 -28.39 18.07
CA LEU A 111 32.92 -29.62 18.79
C LEU A 111 34.16 -30.33 19.38
N GLN A 112 35.33 -30.16 18.77
CA GLN A 112 36.57 -30.84 19.19
C GLN A 112 37.31 -30.08 20.31
N THR A 113 37.16 -28.76 20.42
CA THR A 113 37.74 -27.93 21.48
C THR A 113 36.78 -27.79 22.68
N ARG A 114 36.55 -28.89 23.40
CA ARG A 114 35.59 -28.98 24.51
C ARG A 114 36.00 -28.14 25.73
N ASN A 115 35.21 -27.12 26.05
CA ASN A 115 35.06 -26.55 27.39
C ASN A 115 33.59 -26.75 27.86
N GLN A 116 33.42 -27.20 29.11
CA GLN A 116 32.11 -27.54 29.73
C GLN A 116 31.06 -26.42 29.68
N LYS A 117 31.45 -25.15 29.51
CA LYS A 117 30.52 -24.01 29.43
C LYS A 117 29.62 -23.99 28.18
N GLN A 118 29.96 -24.73 27.13
CA GLN A 118 29.12 -24.84 25.92
C GLN A 118 28.24 -26.10 25.88
N GLN A 119 28.42 -27.06 26.80
CA GLN A 119 27.47 -28.16 26.95
C GLN A 119 26.09 -27.64 27.38
N ASP A 120 26.04 -26.62 28.23
CA ASP A 120 24.78 -25.93 28.58
C ASP A 120 24.18 -25.18 27.38
N TYR A 121 25.02 -24.64 26.49
CA TYR A 121 24.55 -23.98 25.27
C TYR A 121 23.89 -24.97 24.31
N ILE A 122 24.47 -26.15 24.09
CA ILE A 122 23.95 -27.13 23.11
C ILE A 122 22.72 -27.88 23.66
N LEU A 123 22.68 -28.21 24.97
CA LEU A 123 21.49 -28.79 25.59
C LEU A 123 20.28 -27.82 25.59
N HIS A 124 20.51 -26.51 25.66
CA HIS A 124 19.45 -25.49 25.53
C HIS A 124 18.95 -25.25 24.09
N HIS A 125 19.72 -25.62 23.05
CA HIS A 125 19.40 -25.26 21.67
C HIS A 125 18.90 -26.42 20.80
N LEU A 126 18.82 -27.64 21.33
CA LEU A 126 18.22 -28.80 20.62
C LEU A 126 16.84 -29.23 21.16
N ASN A 127 16.37 -28.60 22.25
CA ASN A 127 14.96 -28.53 22.66
C ASN A 127 14.60 -27.04 22.74
N VAL A 128 14.21 -26.46 21.61
CA VAL A 128 14.26 -25.02 21.37
C VAL A 128 13.19 -24.28 22.20
N LEU A 129 13.56 -23.90 23.42
CA LEU A 129 12.79 -22.95 24.23
C LEU A 129 13.06 -21.51 23.72
N PRO A 130 12.13 -20.57 23.95
CA PRO A 130 12.37 -19.16 23.63
C PRO A 130 13.63 -18.63 24.31
N SER A 131 14.34 -17.72 23.64
CA SER A 131 15.54 -17.07 24.19
C SER A 131 15.28 -16.56 25.62
N PRO A 132 16.19 -16.77 26.58
CA PRO A 132 16.02 -16.26 27.95
C PRO A 132 16.02 -14.73 28.01
N ASN A 133 16.56 -14.05 26.98
CA ASN A 133 16.64 -12.59 26.93
C ASN A 133 15.25 -11.94 26.90
N TRP A 134 14.80 -11.45 28.05
CA TRP A 134 13.47 -10.84 28.22
C TRP A 134 13.32 -9.54 27.42
N ASN A 135 14.36 -8.69 27.40
CA ASN A 135 14.31 -7.41 26.70
C ASN A 135 14.16 -7.60 25.19
N LEU A 136 14.88 -8.57 24.62
CA LEU A 136 14.77 -8.92 23.21
C LEU A 136 13.40 -9.52 22.89
N ARG A 137 12.88 -10.41 23.75
CA ARG A 137 11.52 -10.97 23.57
C ARG A 137 10.46 -9.89 23.63
N LEU A 138 10.57 -8.96 24.58
CA LEU A 138 9.63 -7.85 24.72
C LEU A 138 9.71 -6.89 23.52
N SER A 139 10.91 -6.59 23.02
CA SER A 139 11.07 -5.72 21.84
C SER A 139 10.48 -6.36 20.59
N LEU A 140 10.67 -7.68 20.39
CA LEU A 140 10.05 -8.44 19.31
C LEU A 140 8.52 -8.51 19.48
N ALA A 141 8.02 -8.74 20.69
CA ALA A 141 6.59 -8.74 20.98
C ALA A 141 5.94 -7.38 20.65
N LYS A 142 6.63 -6.27 20.98
CA LYS A 142 6.18 -4.91 20.68
C LYS A 142 6.08 -4.63 19.17
N GLN A 143 6.85 -5.32 18.32
CA GLN A 143 6.71 -5.17 16.87
C GLN A 143 5.33 -5.62 16.36
N PHE A 144 4.69 -6.60 17.01
CA PHE A 144 3.34 -7.07 16.65
C PHE A 144 2.23 -6.13 17.14
N ILE A 145 2.55 -5.26 18.11
CA ILE A 145 1.65 -4.32 18.78
C ILE A 145 2.28 -2.92 18.80
N PRO A 146 2.47 -2.28 17.63
CA PRO A 146 3.25 -1.05 17.54
C PRO A 146 2.54 0.21 18.06
N PHE A 147 1.24 0.14 18.35
CA PHE A 147 0.39 1.32 18.60
C PHE A 147 -0.27 1.35 19.97
N LEU A 148 0.08 0.40 20.82
CA LEU A 148 -0.51 0.24 22.14
C LEU A 148 0.63 0.02 23.12
N ASP A 149 0.70 0.91 24.10
CA ASP A 149 1.65 0.89 25.19
C ASP A 149 0.91 0.54 26.49
N ILE A 150 1.63 -0.06 27.43
CA ILE A 150 1.11 -0.39 28.76
C ILE A 150 1.96 0.39 29.75
N ASP A 151 1.32 1.28 30.50
CA ASP A 151 1.95 2.14 31.49
C ASP A 151 1.32 1.96 32.87
N ASN A 152 1.97 2.53 33.90
CA ASN A 152 1.47 2.59 35.28
C ASN A 152 1.11 1.21 35.86
N LEU A 153 1.92 0.20 35.56
CA LEU A 153 1.75 -1.14 36.13
C LEU A 153 2.00 -1.11 37.64
N LYS A 154 0.98 -1.41 38.42
CA LYS A 154 1.05 -1.70 39.86
C LYS A 154 0.61 -3.13 40.08
N SER A 155 1.40 -3.86 40.87
CA SER A 155 1.10 -5.23 41.27
C SER A 155 1.14 -5.32 42.77
N TYR A 156 0.07 -5.82 43.38
CA TYR A 156 0.01 -6.10 44.81
C TYR A 156 -0.85 -7.33 45.08
N ASN A 157 -0.70 -7.91 46.27
CA ASN A 157 -1.52 -9.02 46.70
C ASN A 157 -2.51 -8.50 47.75
N GLU A 158 -3.76 -8.91 47.63
CA GLU A 158 -4.82 -8.56 48.55
C GLU A 158 -5.58 -9.83 48.95
N TYR A 159 -6.12 -9.84 50.16
CA TYR A 159 -6.97 -10.93 50.62
C TYR A 159 -8.43 -10.50 50.49
N VAL A 160 -9.12 -11.02 49.47
CA VAL A 160 -10.51 -10.69 49.15
C VAL A 160 -11.35 -11.96 49.34
N ASP A 161 -12.45 -11.88 50.07
CA ASP A 161 -13.38 -12.99 50.31
C ASP A 161 -12.71 -14.30 50.76
N ASN A 162 -11.78 -14.18 51.71
CA ASN A 162 -11.02 -15.31 52.27
C ASN A 162 -10.10 -16.02 51.26
N ARG A 163 -9.69 -15.33 50.18
CA ARG A 163 -8.80 -15.85 49.14
C ARG A 163 -7.67 -14.86 48.86
N LEU A 164 -6.49 -15.40 48.58
CA LEU A 164 -5.35 -14.59 48.16
C LEU A 164 -5.49 -14.24 46.67
N VAL A 165 -5.65 -12.95 46.38
CA VAL A 165 -5.81 -12.42 45.02
C VAL A 165 -4.59 -11.58 44.66
N ARG A 166 -4.01 -11.83 43.48
CA ARG A 166 -3.01 -10.97 42.87
C ARG A 166 -3.73 -9.92 42.04
N VAL A 167 -3.48 -8.66 42.35
CA VAL A 167 -4.11 -7.51 41.68
C VAL A 167 -3.09 -6.85 40.77
N PHE A 168 -3.43 -6.73 39.49
CA PHE A 168 -2.68 -5.96 38.50
C PHE A 168 -3.50 -4.75 38.08
N GLN A 169 -3.01 -3.55 38.36
CA GLN A 169 -3.57 -2.32 37.85
C GLN A 169 -2.64 -1.76 36.79
N PHE A 170 -3.14 -1.53 35.59
CA PHE A 170 -2.34 -0.99 34.49
C PHE A 170 -3.19 -0.12 33.58
N THR A 171 -2.53 0.78 32.88
CA THR A 171 -3.16 1.68 31.92
C THR A 171 -2.72 1.32 30.52
N ILE A 172 -3.70 0.98 29.67
CA ILE A 172 -3.52 0.79 28.25
C ILE A 172 -3.59 2.16 27.59
N LEU A 173 -2.50 2.54 26.94
CA LEU A 173 -2.36 3.80 26.23
C LEU A 173 -2.24 3.54 24.75
N SER A 174 -3.03 4.26 23.96
CA SER A 174 -2.73 4.48 22.55
C SER A 174 -2.57 5.98 22.35
N PRO A 175 -1.40 6.46 21.86
CA PRO A 175 -1.10 7.88 21.77
C PRO A 175 -2.23 8.70 21.13
N LEU A 176 -2.83 9.62 21.90
CA LEU A 176 -3.94 10.53 21.52
C LEU A 176 -5.27 9.89 21.11
N VAL A 177 -5.38 8.56 21.19
CA VAL A 177 -6.56 7.79 20.79
C VAL A 177 -7.34 7.32 22.01
N LEU A 178 -6.68 6.62 22.94
CA LEU A 178 -7.33 5.94 24.04
C LEU A 178 -6.44 5.93 25.28
N ASN A 179 -7.06 6.13 26.43
CA ASN A 179 -6.48 5.87 27.74
C ASN A 179 -7.50 5.03 28.54
N LEU A 180 -7.17 3.76 28.77
CA LEU A 180 -8.04 2.81 29.47
C LEU A 180 -7.29 2.20 30.66
N THR A 181 -7.72 2.52 31.88
CA THR A 181 -7.15 1.92 33.09
C THR A 181 -7.97 0.71 33.49
N LEU A 182 -7.29 -0.44 33.60
CA LEU A 182 -7.86 -1.72 33.99
C LEU A 182 -7.26 -2.17 35.32
N LYS A 183 -8.10 -2.77 36.16
CA LYS A 183 -7.71 -3.54 37.34
C LYS A 183 -8.12 -5.00 37.08
N LEU A 184 -7.13 -5.89 37.07
CA LEU A 184 -7.28 -7.32 36.87
C LEU A 184 -7.00 -8.02 38.18
N GLU A 185 -7.94 -8.83 38.62
CA GLU A 185 -7.86 -9.61 39.86
C GLU A 185 -7.72 -11.09 39.48
N ILE A 186 -6.62 -11.71 39.89
CA ILE A 186 -6.29 -13.11 39.58
C ILE A 186 -6.18 -13.88 40.88
N ASN A 187 -6.86 -15.02 40.97
CA ASN A 187 -6.73 -15.89 42.13
C ASN A 187 -5.32 -16.52 42.16
N ALA A 188 -4.59 -16.34 43.25
CA ALA A 188 -3.19 -16.78 43.37
C ALA A 188 -3.03 -18.30 43.39
N SER A 189 -4.09 -19.06 43.68
CA SER A 189 -4.04 -20.53 43.81
C SER A 189 -4.21 -21.28 42.50
N ASN A 190 -5.01 -20.76 41.56
CA ASN A 190 -5.34 -21.43 40.30
C ASN A 190 -5.07 -20.57 39.06
N ASP A 191 -4.48 -19.38 39.25
CA ASP A 191 -4.21 -18.37 38.23
C ASP A 191 -5.42 -18.02 37.33
N SER A 192 -6.64 -18.25 37.83
CA SER A 192 -7.88 -17.88 37.12
C SER A 192 -8.22 -16.40 37.32
N VAL A 193 -8.76 -15.77 36.29
CA VAL A 193 -9.25 -14.39 36.36
C VAL A 193 -10.51 -14.38 37.21
N TYR A 194 -10.46 -13.65 38.33
CA TYR A 194 -11.58 -13.45 39.23
C TYR A 194 -12.49 -12.34 38.72
N GLN A 195 -11.90 -11.16 38.46
CA GLN A 195 -12.65 -10.00 38.02
C GLN A 195 -11.79 -9.06 37.17
N ILE A 196 -12.44 -8.38 36.23
CA ILE A 196 -11.89 -7.25 35.50
C ILE A 196 -12.71 -6.02 35.87
N LEU A 197 -12.03 -4.94 36.26
CA LEU A 197 -12.64 -3.66 36.59
C LEU A 197 -12.07 -2.58 35.67
N VAL A 198 -12.95 -1.82 35.03
CA VAL A 198 -12.58 -0.64 34.24
C VAL A 198 -12.68 0.58 35.12
N MET A 199 -11.58 1.32 35.25
CA MET A 199 -11.48 2.48 36.16
C MET A 199 -11.65 3.82 35.44
N THR A 200 -11.64 3.81 34.10
CA THR A 200 -11.75 5.00 33.24
C THR A 200 -13.09 5.06 32.53
N ASN A 201 -13.51 6.27 32.17
CA ASN A 201 -14.73 6.47 31.38
C ASN A 201 -14.57 5.90 29.96
N LEU A 202 -15.58 5.16 29.50
CA LEU A 202 -15.63 4.50 28.18
C LEU A 202 -16.19 5.41 27.07
N THR A 203 -16.51 6.67 27.35
CA THR A 203 -17.06 7.62 26.36
C THR A 203 -16.20 7.74 25.10
N THR A 204 -14.88 7.83 25.25
CA THR A 204 -13.95 7.89 24.11
C THR A 204 -14.01 6.63 23.26
N LEU A 205 -14.10 5.47 23.90
CA LEU A 205 -14.24 4.19 23.21
C LEU A 205 -15.59 4.10 22.49
N HIS A 206 -16.67 4.58 23.11
CA HIS A 206 -18.00 4.65 22.48
C HIS A 206 -18.02 5.55 21.23
N MET A 207 -17.31 6.68 21.27
CA MET A 207 -17.17 7.57 20.10
C MET A 207 -16.38 6.89 18.96
N LEU A 208 -15.35 6.11 19.30
CA LEU A 208 -14.52 5.43 18.29
C LEU A 208 -15.19 4.18 17.70
N SER A 209 -15.85 3.39 18.55
CA SER A 209 -16.62 2.22 18.15
C SER A 209 -17.66 1.87 19.22
N SER A 210 -18.90 2.27 18.98
CA SER A 210 -20.03 2.00 19.88
C SER A 210 -20.31 0.50 20.05
N SER A 211 -20.17 -0.27 18.97
CA SER A 211 -20.37 -1.73 18.98
C SER A 211 -19.32 -2.46 19.82
N PHE A 212 -18.04 -2.07 19.70
CA PHE A 212 -16.96 -2.66 20.49
C PHE A 212 -17.10 -2.27 21.97
N ALA A 213 -17.39 -1.01 22.28
CA ALA A 213 -17.63 -0.57 23.65
C ALA A 213 -18.82 -1.31 24.29
N SER A 214 -19.87 -1.58 23.52
CA SER A 214 -21.01 -2.38 23.98
C SER A 214 -20.63 -3.84 24.26
N ALA A 215 -19.83 -4.46 23.38
CA ALA A 215 -19.32 -5.82 23.59
C ALA A 215 -18.39 -5.92 24.81
N LEU A 216 -17.55 -4.90 25.02
CA LEU A 216 -16.66 -4.80 26.18
C LEU A 216 -17.44 -4.82 27.50
N VAL A 217 -18.48 -3.99 27.62
CA VAL A 217 -19.28 -3.85 28.84
C VAL A 217 -20.20 -5.05 29.07
N LYS A 218 -20.81 -5.59 28.01
CA LYS A 218 -21.84 -6.64 28.14
C LYS A 218 -21.29 -8.06 28.18
N ASP A 219 -20.15 -8.31 27.53
CA ASP A 219 -19.60 -9.67 27.38
C ASP A 219 -18.18 -9.78 27.96
N TYR A 220 -17.23 -8.94 27.51
CA TYR A 220 -15.83 -9.22 27.81
C TYR A 220 -15.44 -8.99 29.28
N ILE A 221 -15.90 -7.89 29.88
CA ILE A 221 -15.61 -7.58 31.29
C ILE A 221 -16.31 -8.57 32.23
N PRO A 222 -17.64 -8.81 32.12
CA PRO A 222 -18.34 -9.72 33.04
C PRO A 222 -17.83 -11.15 32.97
N ASN A 223 -17.44 -11.61 31.78
CA ASN A 223 -16.96 -12.98 31.57
C ASN A 223 -15.44 -13.14 31.75
N GLY A 224 -14.73 -12.11 32.24
CA GLY A 224 -13.29 -12.20 32.50
C GLY A 224 -12.42 -12.42 31.25
N LYS A 225 -12.93 -12.10 30.04
CA LYS A 225 -12.26 -12.35 28.75
C LYS A 225 -11.21 -11.29 28.43
N ILE A 226 -10.15 -11.20 29.24
CA ILE A 226 -9.08 -10.19 29.08
C ILE A 226 -8.40 -10.25 27.70
N ASN A 227 -8.27 -11.45 27.12
CA ASN A 227 -7.68 -11.63 25.80
C ASN A 227 -8.48 -10.89 24.71
N CYS A 228 -9.81 -10.98 24.75
CA CYS A 228 -10.71 -10.29 23.80
C CYS A 228 -10.62 -8.77 23.98
N VAL A 229 -10.45 -8.29 25.21
CA VAL A 229 -10.23 -6.86 25.50
C VAL A 229 -8.92 -6.38 24.86
N MET A 230 -7.80 -7.03 25.17
CA MET A 230 -6.48 -6.63 24.68
C MET A 230 -6.38 -6.74 23.14
N TYR A 231 -6.87 -7.85 22.59
CA TYR A 231 -6.85 -8.08 21.15
C TYR A 231 -7.75 -7.11 20.41
N GLY A 232 -8.97 -6.87 20.92
CA GLY A 232 -9.90 -5.94 20.29
C GLY A 232 -9.44 -4.49 20.34
N LEU A 233 -8.83 -4.06 21.44
CA LEU A 233 -8.20 -2.73 21.52
C LEU A 233 -7.05 -2.55 20.53
N ASN A 234 -6.23 -3.58 20.33
CA ASN A 234 -5.17 -3.57 19.32
C ASN A 234 -5.77 -3.51 17.90
N SER A 235 -6.79 -4.33 17.62
CA SER A 235 -7.49 -4.36 16.33
C SER A 235 -8.13 -3.00 16.02
N LEU A 236 -8.85 -2.41 16.97
CA LEU A 236 -9.46 -1.09 16.88
C LEU A 236 -8.41 -0.01 16.60
N THR A 237 -7.33 0.03 17.39
CA THR A 237 -6.26 1.02 17.22
C THR A 237 -5.62 0.92 15.83
N LYS A 238 -5.33 -0.30 15.36
CA LYS A 238 -4.79 -0.53 14.01
C LYS A 238 -5.73 -0.03 12.91
N LEU A 239 -7.04 -0.23 13.06
CA LEU A 239 -8.04 0.23 12.10
C LEU A 239 -8.21 1.75 12.12
N ILE A 240 -8.24 2.38 13.30
CA ILE A 240 -8.27 3.84 13.43
C ILE A 240 -7.08 4.44 12.70
N GLN A 241 -5.90 3.83 12.83
CA GLN A 241 -4.71 4.28 12.12
C GLN A 241 -4.83 4.24 10.61
N LYS A 242 -5.29 3.10 10.09
CA LYS A 242 -5.56 2.96 8.66
C LYS A 242 -6.65 3.94 8.19
N ARG A 243 -7.72 4.13 8.98
CA ARG A 243 -8.81 5.06 8.68
C ARG A 243 -8.29 6.49 8.54
N THR A 244 -7.57 7.00 9.53
CA THR A 244 -7.03 8.37 9.48
C THR A 244 -6.09 8.59 8.31
N LYS A 245 -5.22 7.61 8.00
CA LYS A 245 -4.33 7.71 6.84
C LYS A 245 -5.13 7.86 5.54
N ASN A 246 -6.15 7.03 5.35
CA ASN A 246 -7.02 7.10 4.17
C ASN A 246 -7.84 8.40 4.15
N TRP A 247 -8.35 8.84 5.30
CA TRP A 247 -9.07 10.11 5.40
C TRP A 247 -8.21 11.29 5.01
N HIS A 248 -6.99 11.37 5.54
CA HIS A 248 -6.04 12.41 5.18
C HIS A 248 -5.74 12.41 3.68
N GLN A 249 -5.50 11.24 3.07
CA GLN A 249 -5.27 11.14 1.63
C GLN A 249 -6.48 11.60 0.80
N LEU A 250 -7.70 11.25 1.22
CA LEU A 250 -8.93 11.72 0.58
C LEU A 250 -9.10 13.24 0.70
N ILE A 251 -8.83 13.80 1.88
CA ILE A 251 -8.96 15.23 2.14
C ILE A 251 -7.98 16.04 1.31
N VAL A 252 -6.72 15.61 1.25
CA VAL A 252 -5.70 16.29 0.44
C VAL A 252 -6.02 16.19 -1.05
N LYS A 253 -6.48 15.02 -1.54
CA LYS A 253 -6.81 14.82 -2.96
C LYS A 253 -8.05 15.60 -3.41
N TYR A 254 -9.08 15.66 -2.58
CA TYR A 254 -10.39 16.26 -2.93
C TYR A 254 -10.69 17.55 -2.15
N LYS A 255 -9.64 18.27 -1.72
CA LYS A 255 -9.74 19.49 -0.90
C LYS A 255 -10.69 20.54 -1.50
N SER A 256 -10.67 20.68 -2.82
CA SER A 256 -11.52 21.62 -3.57
C SER A 256 -13.02 21.28 -3.53
N MET A 257 -13.38 20.04 -3.21
CA MET A 257 -14.78 19.58 -3.17
C MET A 257 -15.35 19.52 -1.75
N ILE A 258 -14.51 19.65 -0.72
CA ILE A 258 -14.94 19.52 0.66
C ILE A 258 -15.55 20.84 1.11
N ALA A 259 -16.80 20.79 1.59
CA ALA A 259 -17.51 21.97 2.08
C ALA A 259 -17.27 22.28 3.56
N ASN A 260 -16.58 21.41 4.30
CA ASN A 260 -16.39 21.57 5.74
C ASN A 260 -15.08 22.31 6.04
N ASP A 261 -15.19 23.53 6.58
CA ASP A 261 -14.07 24.40 6.93
C ASP A 261 -13.08 23.75 7.91
N LEU A 262 -13.55 22.86 8.79
CA LEU A 262 -12.70 22.13 9.74
C LEU A 262 -11.74 21.14 9.03
N LEU A 263 -12.16 20.63 7.87
CA LEU A 263 -11.37 19.68 7.07
C LEU A 263 -10.42 20.40 6.11
N LEU A 264 -10.77 21.62 5.68
CA LEU A 264 -9.96 22.45 4.77
C LEU A 264 -8.64 22.92 5.40
N ASN A 265 -8.61 23.09 6.72
CA ASN A 265 -7.43 23.53 7.48
C ASN A 265 -6.41 22.42 7.76
N ILE A 266 -6.63 21.20 7.26
CA ILE A 266 -5.69 20.09 7.44
C ILE A 266 -4.48 20.30 6.51
N PRO A 267 -3.24 20.24 7.03
CA PRO A 267 -2.04 20.50 6.25
C PRO A 267 -1.81 19.41 5.20
N ASP A 268 -1.33 19.79 4.02
CA ASP A 268 -1.08 18.86 2.91
C ASP A 268 0.16 17.97 3.15
N GLN A 269 1.07 18.38 4.03
CA GLN A 269 2.22 17.59 4.48
C GLN A 269 2.08 17.20 5.95
N VAL A 270 2.25 15.90 6.24
CA VAL A 270 2.17 15.37 7.60
C VAL A 270 3.52 15.48 8.29
N SER A 271 3.75 16.55 9.03
CA SER A 271 4.91 16.69 9.91
C SER A 271 4.75 15.93 11.22
N ASP A 272 3.51 15.82 11.73
CA ASP A 272 3.18 15.10 12.94
C ASP A 272 1.88 14.30 12.78
N TYR A 273 2.02 12.99 12.57
CA TYR A 273 0.88 12.07 12.48
C TYR A 273 0.00 12.15 13.73
N ARG A 274 0.56 12.44 14.90
CA ARG A 274 -0.17 12.48 16.18
C ARG A 274 -1.25 13.57 16.19
N LYS A 275 -0.91 14.79 15.73
CA LYS A 275 -1.88 15.89 15.62
C LYS A 275 -2.96 15.60 14.59
N LEU A 276 -2.58 15.05 13.44
CA LEU A 276 -3.52 14.61 12.41
C LEU A 276 -4.53 13.58 12.96
N TYR A 277 -4.05 12.64 13.78
CA TYR A 277 -4.91 11.68 14.47
C TYR A 277 -5.91 12.34 15.41
N ALA A 278 -5.46 13.29 16.23
CA ALA A 278 -6.33 13.99 17.17
C ALA A 278 -7.47 14.75 16.46
N SER A 279 -7.18 15.35 15.30
CA SER A 279 -8.17 16.08 14.50
C SER A 279 -9.15 15.16 13.77
N LEU A 280 -8.70 14.01 13.26
CA LEU A 280 -9.50 13.12 12.41
C LEU A 280 -10.20 11.97 13.16
N LYS A 281 -9.89 11.74 14.44
CA LYS A 281 -10.44 10.59 15.18
C LYS A 281 -11.96 10.61 15.36
N SER A 282 -12.57 11.79 15.41
CA SER A 282 -14.01 11.98 15.63
C SER A 282 -14.81 12.19 14.36
N ILE A 283 -14.15 12.12 13.19
CA ILE A 283 -14.80 12.35 11.90
C ILE A 283 -15.26 11.00 11.34
N ASP A 284 -16.57 10.80 11.41
CA ASP A 284 -17.22 9.58 10.91
C ASP A 284 -17.74 9.73 9.47
N SER A 285 -17.81 10.97 8.95
CA SER A 285 -18.23 11.22 7.58
C SER A 285 -17.49 12.38 6.90
N ILE A 286 -17.26 12.24 5.61
CA ILE A 286 -16.79 13.33 4.74
C ILE A 286 -17.77 13.53 3.61
N ASP A 287 -18.09 14.80 3.38
CA ASP A 287 -19.01 15.26 2.36
C ASP A 287 -18.23 15.95 1.23
N LEU A 288 -18.37 15.43 0.02
CA LEU A 288 -17.84 15.98 -1.22
C LEU A 288 -18.98 16.63 -2.01
N HIS A 289 -18.85 17.93 -2.24
CA HIS A 289 -19.80 18.72 -3.02
C HIS A 289 -19.29 18.88 -4.44
N LEU A 290 -20.04 18.32 -5.39
CA LEU A 290 -19.76 18.42 -6.81
C LEU A 290 -20.46 19.67 -7.34
N SER A 291 -19.71 20.77 -7.38
CA SER A 291 -20.15 22.12 -7.77
C SER A 291 -20.84 22.16 -9.14
N HIS A 292 -20.42 21.32 -10.09
CA HIS A 292 -21.01 21.28 -11.43
C HIS A 292 -22.44 20.72 -11.50
N ASN A 293 -22.86 19.85 -10.56
CA ASN A 293 -24.09 19.06 -10.74
C ASN A 293 -25.06 19.06 -9.54
N LYS A 294 -24.81 19.85 -8.49
CA LYS A 294 -25.58 19.88 -7.23
C LYS A 294 -25.70 18.50 -6.55
N TYR A 295 -24.76 17.60 -6.80
CA TYR A 295 -24.65 16.33 -6.09
C TYR A 295 -23.76 16.47 -4.86
N LYS A 296 -24.12 15.75 -3.81
CA LYS A 296 -23.35 15.58 -2.59
C LYS A 296 -23.04 14.10 -2.40
N LEU A 297 -21.76 13.78 -2.37
CA LEU A 297 -21.22 12.47 -2.03
C LEU A 297 -20.88 12.45 -0.54
N SER A 298 -21.58 11.64 0.25
CA SER A 298 -21.32 11.47 1.68
C SER A 298 -20.70 10.09 1.91
N LEU A 299 -19.43 10.07 2.30
CA LEU A 299 -18.73 8.85 2.70
C LEU A 299 -18.83 8.72 4.21
N TYR A 300 -19.43 7.64 4.70
CA TYR A 300 -19.52 7.29 6.12
C TYR A 300 -18.56 6.15 6.42
N TRP A 301 -17.81 6.27 7.51
CA TRP A 301 -16.85 5.24 7.94
C TRP A 301 -16.93 5.01 9.44
N SER A 302 -17.54 3.89 9.81
CA SER A 302 -17.60 3.39 11.19
C SER A 302 -16.69 2.16 11.38
N ILE A 303 -16.25 1.92 12.62
CA ILE A 303 -15.53 0.70 12.98
C ILE A 303 -16.45 -0.13 13.86
N VAL A 304 -16.72 -1.36 13.43
CA VAL A 304 -17.64 -2.28 14.09
C VAL A 304 -16.91 -3.51 14.65
N ASN A 305 -17.43 -4.08 15.73
CA ASN A 305 -16.98 -5.38 16.21
C ASN A 305 -17.53 -6.46 15.28
N ASN A 306 -16.65 -7.15 14.54
CA ASN A 306 -17.04 -8.16 13.56
C ASN A 306 -17.15 -9.54 14.19
N ASP A 307 -16.14 -9.92 14.98
CA ASP A 307 -16.10 -11.21 15.66
C ASP A 307 -16.09 -11.02 17.18
N HIS A 308 -17.19 -11.39 17.81
CA HIS A 308 -17.37 -11.33 19.26
C HIS A 308 -16.56 -12.38 20.02
N LEU A 309 -16.11 -13.46 19.37
CA LEU A 309 -15.31 -14.49 20.03
C LEU A 309 -13.85 -14.05 20.18
N THR A 310 -13.30 -13.46 19.13
CA THR A 310 -11.90 -13.00 19.11
C THR A 310 -11.74 -11.53 19.51
N GLY A 311 -12.81 -10.74 19.45
CA GLY A 311 -12.76 -9.28 19.61
C GLY A 311 -12.27 -8.56 18.35
N THR A 312 -12.32 -9.20 17.18
CA THR A 312 -11.82 -8.60 15.93
C THR A 312 -12.74 -7.47 15.46
N CYS A 313 -12.18 -6.28 15.30
CA CYS A 313 -12.87 -5.13 14.71
C CYS A 313 -12.76 -5.14 13.17
N GLN A 314 -13.71 -4.52 12.49
CA GLN A 314 -13.74 -4.32 11.04
C GLN A 314 -14.23 -2.91 10.69
N SER A 315 -13.77 -2.38 9.57
CA SER A 315 -14.29 -1.13 8.99
C SER A 315 -15.59 -1.39 8.24
N ASP A 316 -16.64 -0.62 8.55
CA ASP A 316 -17.88 -0.53 7.78
C ASP A 316 -17.92 0.86 7.09
N ILE A 317 -17.84 0.84 5.75
CA ILE A 317 -17.75 2.04 4.91
C ILE A 317 -18.93 2.07 3.97
N LYS A 318 -19.65 3.19 3.95
CA LYS A 318 -20.86 3.39 3.15
C LYS A 318 -20.74 4.68 2.34
N LEU A 319 -21.16 4.61 1.08
CA LEU A 319 -21.25 5.77 0.20
C LEU A 319 -22.72 6.10 -0.05
N LEU A 320 -23.09 7.36 0.19
CA LEU A 320 -24.41 7.89 -0.13
C LEU A 320 -24.28 9.03 -1.13
N ILE A 321 -25.07 8.98 -2.20
CA ILE A 321 -25.12 10.02 -3.23
C ILE A 321 -26.49 10.70 -3.16
N THR A 322 -26.49 11.99 -2.84
CA THR A 322 -27.71 12.80 -2.77
C THR A 322 -27.68 13.95 -3.76
N ARG A 323 -28.85 14.38 -4.23
CA ARG A 323 -29.07 15.59 -5.03
C ARG A 323 -30.19 16.37 -4.37
N ASN A 324 -29.92 17.62 -4.01
CA ASN A 324 -30.90 18.47 -3.30
C ASN A 324 -31.52 17.77 -2.05
N GLY A 325 -30.73 16.96 -1.33
CA GLY A 325 -31.19 16.26 -0.12
C GLY A 325 -31.87 14.90 -0.35
N ASN A 326 -32.25 14.56 -1.58
CA ASN A 326 -32.83 13.25 -1.90
C ASN A 326 -31.76 12.25 -2.34
N ALA A 327 -31.83 11.01 -1.86
CA ALA A 327 -30.96 9.93 -2.30
C ALA A 327 -31.28 9.57 -3.77
N VAL A 328 -30.31 9.76 -4.66
CA VAL A 328 -30.52 9.59 -6.11
C VAL A 328 -30.12 8.20 -6.60
N MET A 329 -29.14 7.56 -5.95
CA MET A 329 -28.61 6.28 -6.39
C MET A 329 -28.59 5.28 -5.23
N LYS A 330 -29.64 4.45 -5.14
CA LYS A 330 -29.77 3.43 -4.08
C LYS A 330 -28.66 2.38 -4.13
N ASP A 331 -28.17 2.03 -5.33
CA ASP A 331 -27.15 1.00 -5.53
C ASP A 331 -25.70 1.55 -5.50
N ALA A 332 -25.51 2.86 -5.31
CA ALA A 332 -24.16 3.44 -5.25
C ALA A 332 -23.35 2.89 -4.07
N GLY A 333 -24.01 2.59 -2.94
CA GLY A 333 -23.36 2.01 -1.77
C GLY A 333 -22.81 0.61 -2.04
N SER A 334 -23.62 -0.28 -2.63
CA SER A 334 -23.21 -1.66 -2.94
C SER A 334 -22.13 -1.71 -4.02
N LEU A 335 -22.26 -0.87 -5.06
CA LEU A 335 -21.23 -0.71 -6.08
C LEU A 335 -19.90 -0.27 -5.47
N PHE A 336 -19.93 0.75 -4.60
CA PHE A 336 -18.74 1.24 -3.91
C PHE A 336 -18.09 0.14 -3.07
N THR A 337 -18.86 -0.58 -2.24
CA THR A 337 -18.30 -1.67 -1.43
C THR A 337 -17.64 -2.75 -2.29
N SER A 338 -18.23 -3.11 -3.44
CA SER A 338 -17.63 -4.07 -4.38
C SER A 338 -16.35 -3.55 -5.05
N LEU A 339 -16.25 -2.24 -5.30
CA LEU A 339 -15.05 -1.64 -5.86
C LEU A 339 -13.94 -1.57 -4.80
N VAL A 340 -14.28 -1.23 -3.55
CA VAL A 340 -13.32 -1.10 -2.44
C VAL A 340 -12.54 -2.38 -2.22
N SER A 341 -13.17 -3.55 -2.32
CA SER A 341 -12.48 -4.84 -2.18
C SER A 341 -11.46 -5.13 -3.28
N LYS A 342 -11.63 -4.54 -4.48
CA LYS A 342 -10.77 -4.79 -5.65
C LYS A 342 -9.69 -3.73 -5.82
N TYR A 343 -10.04 -2.46 -5.64
CA TYR A 343 -9.19 -1.32 -6.01
C TYR A 343 -8.75 -0.47 -4.81
N GLY A 344 -9.31 -0.70 -3.62
CA GLY A 344 -9.09 0.14 -2.44
C GLY A 344 -9.97 1.39 -2.43
N ILE A 345 -10.02 2.08 -1.29
CA ILE A 345 -11.01 3.13 -1.01
C ILE A 345 -10.88 4.33 -1.94
N ILE A 346 -9.66 4.86 -2.09
CA ILE A 346 -9.39 6.07 -2.87
C ILE A 346 -9.68 5.84 -4.35
N ASN A 347 -9.13 4.77 -4.93
CA ASN A 347 -9.32 4.44 -6.34
C ASN A 347 -10.78 4.11 -6.66
N SER A 348 -11.50 3.47 -5.73
CA SER A 348 -12.93 3.19 -5.91
C SER A 348 -13.76 4.46 -5.97
N LEU A 349 -13.43 5.44 -5.13
CA LEU A 349 -14.10 6.74 -5.15
C LEU A 349 -13.77 7.50 -6.44
N GLU A 350 -12.53 7.42 -6.91
CA GLU A 350 -12.10 7.99 -8.20
C GLU A 350 -12.84 7.37 -9.39
N ILE A 351 -12.96 6.04 -9.44
CA ILE A 351 -13.74 5.34 -10.47
C ILE A 351 -15.19 5.82 -10.50
N ILE A 352 -15.81 6.01 -9.32
CA ILE A 352 -17.18 6.55 -9.22
C ILE A 352 -17.24 7.99 -9.71
N LEU A 353 -16.29 8.84 -9.29
CA LEU A 353 -16.24 10.24 -9.69
C LEU A 353 -16.06 10.41 -11.21
N CYS A 354 -15.13 9.66 -11.82
CA CYS A 354 -14.87 9.72 -13.25
C CYS A 354 -16.04 9.16 -14.06
N ASN A 355 -16.59 8.00 -13.70
CA ASN A 355 -17.61 7.34 -14.54
C ASN A 355 -19.03 7.89 -14.35
N ILE A 356 -19.40 8.36 -13.16
CA ILE A 356 -20.77 8.81 -12.88
C ILE A 356 -20.91 10.32 -13.02
N PHE A 357 -19.85 11.07 -12.70
CA PHE A 357 -19.88 12.53 -12.66
C PHE A 357 -18.99 13.20 -13.70
N ASN A 358 -18.32 12.43 -14.57
CA ASN A 358 -17.34 12.92 -15.54
C ASN A 358 -16.30 13.84 -14.89
N TYR A 359 -15.86 13.49 -13.68
CA TYR A 359 -14.80 14.23 -13.03
C TYR A 359 -13.46 13.94 -13.71
N GLU A 360 -12.88 14.97 -14.34
CA GLU A 360 -11.51 14.93 -14.87
C GLU A 360 -10.54 15.24 -13.72
N THR A 361 -9.59 14.33 -13.51
CA THR A 361 -8.59 14.37 -12.43
C THR A 361 -7.47 15.36 -12.66
#